data_AF-A0A2N1NG13-F1
#
_entry.id   AF-A0A2N1NG13-F1
#
_cell.length_a   1.000
_cell.length_b   1.000
_cell.length_c   1.000
_cell.angle_alpha   90.00
_cell.angle_beta   90.00
_cell.angle_gamma   90.00
#
_symmetry.space_group_name_H-M   'P 1'
#
loop_
_entity.id
_entity.type
_entity.pdbx_description
1 polymer ?
#
loop_
_entity_poly.entity_id
_entity_poly.type
_entity_poly.pdbx_seq_one_letter_code
_entity_poly.pdbx_strand_id
1 'polypeptide(L)'
;MSGSNDRSSQLDKGKGRVADKLGTGSPLTQLPAGQGKGKEREQDNAGDAINCNKPEGQIGRLVIRRSGKMQMILGDFTFDVMSGLDRTFLENAVVIDPSQESVFNLGQITQHLIVKPNIASLLNDI
;
A
#
# COMPACT_ATOMS: atom_id res chain seq x y z
N MET A 1 -9.03 -40.56 -64.87
CA MET A 1 -8.44 -39.26 -65.25
C MET A 1 -7.16 -39.10 -64.46
N SER A 2 -6.07 -38.78 -65.17
CA SER A 2 -4.76 -38.24 -64.73
C SER A 2 -4.52 -38.06 -63.22
N GLY A 3 -3.39 -38.41 -62.62
CA GLY A 3 -2.06 -38.73 -63.14
C GLY A 3 -1.01 -38.26 -62.12
N SER A 4 0.09 -39.03 -62.04
CA SER A 4 1.48 -38.64 -61.67
C SER A 4 1.76 -38.21 -60.21
N ASN A 5 2.48 -38.99 -59.39
CA ASN A 5 3.97 -39.18 -59.31
C ASN A 5 4.72 -37.86 -59.07
N ASP A 6 5.78 -37.72 -58.27
CA ASP A 6 6.75 -38.60 -57.60
C ASP A 6 7.61 -37.71 -56.64
N ARG A 7 8.21 -38.33 -55.59
CA ARG A 7 9.61 -38.18 -55.06
C ARG A 7 10.29 -36.78 -55.09
N SER A 8 11.08 -36.29 -54.12
CA SER A 8 11.93 -36.88 -53.07
C SER A 8 12.75 -35.76 -52.39
N SER A 9 13.19 -36.00 -51.14
CA SER A 9 14.47 -35.63 -50.49
C SER A 9 15.06 -34.20 -50.58
N GLN A 10 15.42 -33.60 -49.43
CA GLN A 10 16.82 -33.29 -49.06
C GLN A 10 16.94 -32.62 -47.68
N LEU A 11 17.96 -33.04 -46.93
CA LEU A 11 18.51 -32.38 -45.74
C LEU A 11 19.45 -31.24 -46.16
N ASP A 12 19.50 -30.13 -45.41
CA ASP A 12 20.71 -29.31 -45.33
C ASP A 12 20.91 -28.68 -43.93
N LYS A 13 22.16 -28.73 -43.46
CA LYS A 13 22.68 -28.16 -42.22
C LYS A 13 23.50 -26.93 -42.56
N GLY A 14 23.07 -25.73 -42.16
CA GLY A 14 23.80 -24.48 -42.37
C GLY A 14 24.22 -23.78 -41.07
N LYS A 15 25.54 -23.75 -40.80
CA LYS A 15 26.22 -22.97 -39.74
C LYS A 15 26.20 -21.46 -40.06
N GLY A 16 26.19 -20.62 -39.02
CA GLY A 16 26.60 -19.21 -39.10
C GLY A 16 26.93 -18.62 -37.73
N ARG A 17 28.23 -18.47 -37.43
CA ARG A 17 28.76 -17.62 -36.35
C ARG A 17 29.10 -16.26 -36.98
N VAL A 18 28.70 -15.14 -36.37
CA VAL A 18 29.46 -13.88 -36.39
C VAL A 18 29.20 -13.15 -35.08
N ALA A 19 30.27 -12.89 -34.32
CA ALA A 19 30.31 -11.89 -33.27
C ALA A 19 30.78 -10.58 -33.90
N ASP A 20 30.26 -9.43 -33.47
CA ASP A 20 31.04 -8.18 -33.53
C ASP A 20 30.54 -7.13 -32.53
N LYS A 21 31.50 -6.30 -32.10
CA LYS A 21 31.51 -5.48 -30.88
C LYS A 21 31.19 -3.99 -31.14
N LEU A 22 30.76 -3.34 -30.05
CA LEU A 22 31.01 -1.94 -29.59
C LEU A 22 30.81 -0.76 -30.57
N GLY A 23 29.96 0.20 -30.21
CA GLY A 23 29.88 1.51 -30.88
C GLY A 23 29.10 2.58 -30.11
N THR A 24 29.83 3.59 -29.67
CA THR A 24 29.48 4.87 -29.01
C THR A 24 28.57 5.81 -29.82
N GLY A 25 27.77 6.64 -29.12
CA GLY A 25 27.41 8.02 -29.53
C GLY A 25 25.94 8.33 -29.84
N SER A 26 25.32 9.20 -29.03
CA SER A 26 24.04 9.91 -29.26
C SER A 26 24.21 11.12 -30.21
N PRO A 27 23.15 11.71 -30.83
CA PRO A 27 22.36 12.78 -30.15
C PRO A 27 20.86 12.99 -30.57
N LEU A 28 20.08 13.49 -29.60
CA LEU A 28 19.02 14.52 -29.59
C LEU A 28 18.18 14.85 -30.86
N THR A 29 16.83 14.74 -30.74
CA THR A 29 15.84 15.54 -31.51
C THR A 29 14.60 15.95 -30.67
N GLN A 30 14.63 17.20 -30.20
CA GLN A 30 13.61 18.27 -30.10
C GLN A 30 12.15 18.02 -29.61
N LEU A 31 11.79 18.75 -28.54
CA LEU A 31 10.45 19.05 -28.04
C LEU A 31 9.95 20.41 -28.61
N PRO A 32 8.66 20.59 -28.91
CA PRO A 32 8.10 21.90 -29.25
C PRO A 32 7.87 22.79 -28.02
N ALA A 33 8.16 24.07 -28.20
CA ALA A 33 7.98 25.15 -27.25
C ALA A 33 6.51 25.62 -27.16
N GLY A 34 6.00 25.78 -25.94
CA GLY A 34 4.76 26.49 -25.64
C GLY A 34 4.97 27.38 -24.41
N GLN A 35 5.01 28.69 -24.63
CA GLN A 35 5.12 29.71 -23.58
C GLN A 35 3.75 29.88 -22.89
N GLY A 36 3.74 29.69 -21.56
CA GLY A 36 2.61 30.07 -20.70
C GLY A 36 3.14 30.59 -19.37
N LYS A 37 3.12 31.92 -19.19
CA LYS A 37 3.32 32.58 -17.90
C LYS A 37 2.05 32.37 -17.06
N GLY A 38 2.06 31.39 -16.17
CA GLY A 38 1.13 31.30 -15.04
C GLY A 38 1.90 31.51 -13.74
N LYS A 39 1.68 32.64 -13.06
CA LYS A 39 2.04 32.80 -11.65
C LYS A 39 0.79 32.47 -10.85
N GLU A 40 0.68 31.23 -10.40
CA GLU A 40 -0.29 30.86 -9.37
C GLU A 40 0.54 30.35 -8.19
N ARG A 41 0.65 31.20 -7.17
CA ARG A 41 1.13 30.81 -5.86
C ARG A 41 -0.10 30.28 -5.12
N GLU A 42 -0.34 28.97 -5.20
CA GLU A 42 -1.13 28.30 -4.17
C GLU A 42 -0.17 27.99 -3.03
N GLN A 43 -0.20 28.87 -2.04
CA GLN A 43 0.40 28.62 -0.76
C GLN A 43 -0.66 27.94 0.10
N ASP A 44 -0.92 26.67 -0.20
CA ASP A 44 -1.79 25.83 0.61
C ASP A 44 -1.01 25.44 1.87
N ASN A 45 -1.00 26.35 2.84
CA ASN A 45 -0.68 26.02 4.22
C ASN A 45 -1.81 25.17 4.81
N ALA A 46 -2.03 23.98 4.26
CA ALA A 46 -2.83 22.93 4.89
C ALA A 46 -1.87 21.97 5.59
N GLY A 47 -1.16 22.51 6.57
CA GLY A 47 -0.13 21.79 7.29
C GLY A 47 0.06 22.35 8.68
N ASP A 48 -1.02 22.78 9.34
CA ASP A 48 -0.98 22.73 10.80
C ASP A 48 -1.01 21.26 11.17
N ALA A 49 0.21 20.70 11.14
CA ALA A 49 0.53 19.45 11.75
C ALA A 49 -0.17 19.48 13.10
N ILE A 50 -1.03 18.50 13.31
CA ILE A 50 -1.23 17.93 14.63
C ILE A 50 0.18 17.47 15.06
N ASN A 51 1.01 18.42 15.53
CA ASN A 51 2.07 18.25 16.49
C ASN A 51 1.39 17.86 17.80
N CYS A 52 0.60 16.79 17.72
CA CYS A 52 0.08 16.11 18.84
C CYS A 52 1.30 15.38 19.37
N ASN A 53 1.77 15.80 20.55
CA ASN A 53 2.60 15.00 21.42
C ASN A 53 1.86 13.68 21.69
N LYS A 54 1.79 12.81 20.68
CA LYS A 54 1.17 11.50 20.78
C LYS A 54 2.11 10.69 21.65
N PRO A 55 1.61 10.07 22.72
CA PRO A 55 2.44 9.19 23.51
C PRO A 55 2.93 8.08 22.59
N GLU A 56 4.25 8.00 22.43
CA GLU A 56 4.91 6.86 21.82
C GLU A 56 5.22 5.81 22.88
N GLY A 57 5.45 4.58 22.44
CA GLY A 57 5.65 3.44 23.35
C GLY A 57 4.34 2.91 23.95
N GLN A 58 4.39 2.46 25.19
CA GLN A 58 3.24 1.82 25.83
C GLN A 58 2.21 2.86 26.26
N ILE A 59 1.05 2.86 25.60
CA ILE A 59 -0.05 3.77 25.94
C ILE A 59 -1.04 3.17 26.96
N GLY A 60 -1.10 1.84 27.07
CA GLY A 60 -2.08 1.16 27.92
C GLY A 60 -1.97 -0.36 27.87
N ARG A 61 -3.06 -1.05 28.23
CA ARG A 61 -3.13 -2.51 28.21
C ARG A 61 -4.52 -3.03 27.81
N LEU A 62 -4.55 -4.00 26.92
CA LEU A 62 -5.72 -4.84 26.64
C LEU A 62 -5.76 -6.01 27.64
N VAL A 63 -6.87 -6.13 28.37
CA VAL A 63 -7.09 -7.16 29.39
C VAL A 63 -8.20 -8.10 28.94
N ILE A 64 -7.88 -9.40 28.86
CA ILE A 64 -8.82 -10.46 28.53
C ILE A 64 -9.09 -11.26 29.81
N ARG A 65 -10.34 -11.22 30.30
CA ARG A 65 -10.74 -11.96 31.50
C ARG A 65 -11.04 -13.43 31.15
N ARG A 66 -11.04 -14.31 32.16
CA ARG A 66 -11.40 -15.73 32.01
C ARG A 66 -12.78 -15.94 31.36
N SER A 67 -13.71 -15.00 31.54
CA SER A 67 -15.03 -15.02 30.90
C SER A 67 -15.03 -14.65 29.42
N GLY A 68 -13.88 -14.31 28.84
CA GLY A 68 -13.78 -13.76 27.47
C GLY A 68 -14.07 -12.28 27.36
N LYS A 69 -14.53 -11.61 28.44
CA LYS A 69 -14.72 -10.15 28.45
C LYS A 69 -13.38 -9.44 28.24
N MET A 70 -13.34 -8.54 27.27
CA MET A 70 -12.17 -7.72 26.96
C MET A 70 -12.38 -6.29 27.45
N GLN A 71 -11.34 -5.70 28.04
CA GLN A 71 -11.31 -4.31 28.48
C GLN A 71 -9.98 -3.67 28.08
N MET A 72 -9.99 -2.41 27.72
CA MET A 72 -8.77 -1.63 27.49
C MET A 72 -8.60 -0.64 28.64
N ILE A 73 -7.41 -0.61 29.22
CA ILE A 73 -7.03 0.33 30.28
C ILE A 73 -6.05 1.32 29.67
N LEU A 74 -6.39 2.60 29.71
CA LEU A 74 -5.59 3.71 29.20
C LEU A 74 -5.48 4.77 30.31
N GLY A 75 -4.32 4.82 30.97
CA GLY A 75 -4.18 5.58 32.22
C GLY A 75 -5.17 5.08 33.28
N ASP A 76 -5.95 6.00 33.84
CA ASP A 76 -6.98 5.72 34.85
C ASP A 76 -8.34 5.34 34.24
N PHE A 77 -8.48 5.41 32.91
CA PHE A 77 -9.73 5.15 32.22
C PHE A 77 -9.83 3.70 31.77
N THR A 78 -11.01 3.11 32.00
CA THR A 78 -11.36 1.77 31.52
C THR A 78 -12.38 1.86 30.38
N PHE A 79 -12.13 1.09 29.34
CA PHE A 79 -12.98 0.97 28.16
C PHE A 79 -13.43 -0.48 27.99
N ASP A 80 -14.68 -0.65 27.59
CA ASP A 80 -15.17 -1.97 27.18
C ASP A 80 -14.77 -2.22 25.72
N VAL A 81 -14.27 -3.42 25.44
CA VAL A 81 -13.84 -3.82 24.11
C VAL A 81 -14.73 -4.96 23.61
N MET A 82 -15.28 -4.78 22.41
CA MET A 82 -16.15 -5.76 21.75
C MET A 82 -15.64 -6.05 20.35
N SER A 83 -15.90 -7.24 19.84
CA SER A 83 -15.66 -7.52 18.42
C SER A 83 -16.58 -6.64 17.57
N GLY A 84 -16.02 -6.08 16.50
CA GLY A 84 -16.78 -5.39 15.48
C GLY A 84 -17.56 -6.35 14.60
N LEU A 85 -18.27 -5.79 13.63
CA LEU A 85 -18.98 -6.59 12.62
C LEU A 85 -17.98 -7.29 11.70
N ASP A 86 -18.30 -8.52 11.34
CA ASP A 86 -17.58 -9.27 10.32
C ASP A 86 -17.72 -8.58 8.96
N ARG A 87 -16.64 -8.63 8.18
CA ARG A 87 -16.55 -7.98 6.88
C ARG A 87 -16.59 -9.04 5.80
N THR A 88 -17.48 -8.85 4.83
CA THR A 88 -17.66 -9.77 3.70
C THR A 88 -16.74 -9.44 2.52
N PHE A 89 -15.95 -8.37 2.64
CA PHE A 89 -15.03 -7.90 1.62
C PHE A 89 -13.59 -7.92 2.12
N LEU A 90 -12.65 -8.01 1.17
CA LEU A 90 -11.22 -8.00 1.44
C LEU A 90 -10.77 -6.57 1.79
N GLU A 91 -10.17 -6.42 2.96
CA GLU A 91 -9.57 -5.17 3.42
C GLU A 91 -8.06 -5.35 3.58
N ASN A 92 -7.25 -4.42 3.04
CA ASN A 92 -5.80 -4.42 3.21
C ASN A 92 -5.35 -3.10 3.83
N ALA A 93 -4.42 -3.16 4.79
CA ALA A 93 -3.72 -1.99 5.29
C ALA A 93 -2.56 -1.65 4.34
N VAL A 94 -2.49 -0.40 3.90
CA VAL A 94 -1.48 0.06 2.94
C VAL A 94 -0.88 1.37 3.44
N VAL A 95 0.44 1.50 3.31
CA VAL A 95 1.18 2.74 3.54
C VAL A 95 1.48 3.38 2.20
N ILE A 96 1.17 4.65 2.06
CA ILE A 96 1.51 5.47 0.89
C ILE A 96 2.54 6.48 1.36
N ASP A 97 3.76 6.39 0.85
CA ASP A 97 4.83 7.35 1.12
C ASP A 97 5.05 8.21 -0.13
N PRO A 98 4.50 9.44 -0.17
CA PRO A 98 4.67 10.35 -1.30
C PRO A 98 6.10 10.90 -1.41
N SER A 99 6.89 10.89 -0.34
CA SER A 99 8.29 11.36 -0.39
C SER A 99 9.21 10.40 -1.15
N GLN A 100 8.84 9.11 -1.14
CA GLN A 100 9.54 8.05 -1.85
C GLN A 100 8.78 7.57 -3.10
N GLU A 101 7.68 8.23 -3.46
CA GLU A 101 6.76 7.84 -4.55
C GLU A 101 6.39 6.34 -4.50
N SER A 102 6.17 5.80 -3.30
CA SER A 102 6.04 4.36 -3.09
C SER A 102 4.80 3.98 -2.28
N VAL A 103 4.36 2.73 -2.49
CA VAL A 103 3.17 2.16 -1.85
C VAL A 103 3.52 0.78 -1.31
N PHE A 104 3.28 0.56 -0.01
CA PHE A 104 3.59 -0.69 0.69
C PHE A 104 2.32 -1.34 1.24
N ASN A 105 2.04 -2.58 0.83
CA ASN A 105 0.94 -3.35 1.40
C ASN A 105 1.39 -4.05 2.69
N LEU A 106 0.77 -3.73 3.83
CA LEU A 106 1.06 -4.31 5.15
C LEU A 106 0.31 -5.63 5.39
N GLY A 107 -0.70 -5.93 4.56
CA GLY A 107 -1.48 -7.16 4.62
C GLY A 107 -2.95 -6.95 4.94
N GLN A 108 -3.65 -8.08 5.03
CA GLN A 108 -5.10 -8.12 5.21
C GLN A 108 -5.53 -7.75 6.63
N ILE A 109 -6.60 -6.97 6.74
CA ILE A 109 -7.31 -6.71 7.98
C ILE A 109 -8.35 -7.82 8.17
N THR A 110 -8.23 -8.59 9.26
CA THR A 110 -9.07 -9.76 9.52
C THR A 110 -10.09 -9.55 10.62
N GLN A 111 -9.87 -8.58 11.51
CA GLN A 111 -10.68 -8.37 12.70
C GLN A 111 -10.80 -6.88 13.01
N HIS A 112 -11.98 -6.49 13.47
CA HIS A 112 -12.24 -5.15 14.00
C HIS A 112 -12.60 -5.25 15.47
N LEU A 113 -12.16 -4.27 16.25
CA LEU A 113 -12.54 -4.11 17.64
C LEU A 113 -13.23 -2.76 17.82
N ILE A 114 -14.31 -2.75 18.58
CA ILE A 114 -15.02 -1.55 19.02
C ILE A 114 -14.61 -1.28 20.46
N VAL A 115 -14.07 -0.09 20.70
CA VAL A 115 -13.67 0.39 22.03
C VAL A 115 -14.64 1.48 22.45
N LYS A 116 -15.35 1.28 23.55
CA LYS A 116 -16.31 2.25 24.08
C LYS A 116 -15.97 2.63 25.53
N PRO A 117 -16.17 3.89 25.94
CA PRO A 117 -15.98 4.28 27.34
C PRO A 117 -16.90 3.46 28.26
N ASN A 118 -16.37 3.00 29.40
CA ASN A 118 -17.19 2.36 30.40
C ASN A 118 -17.92 3.43 31.23
N ILE A 119 -19.15 3.77 30.83
CA ILE A 119 -19.94 4.84 31.47
C ILE A 119 -20.20 4.56 32.95
N ALA A 120 -20.40 3.30 33.35
CA ALA A 120 -20.60 2.96 34.75
C ALA A 120 -19.38 3.33 35.60
N SER A 121 -18.16 3.00 35.12
CA SER A 121 -16.93 3.41 35.81
C SER A 121 -16.75 4.92 35.86
N LEU A 122 -17.12 5.65 34.80
CA LEU A 122 -16.98 7.10 34.75
C LEU A 122 -17.90 7.85 35.71
N LEU A 123 -19.07 7.30 36.02
CA LEU A 123 -20.08 7.95 36.87
C LEU A 123 -19.98 7.55 38.35
N ASN A 124 -19.12 6.58 38.70
CA ASN A 124 -18.99 6.12 40.08
C ASN A 124 -18.24 7.11 40.99
N ASP A 125 -17.51 8.07 40.41
CA ASP A 125 -16.71 9.07 41.12
C ASP A 125 -17.43 10.44 41.25
N ILE A 126 -18.72 10.50 40.91
CA ILE A 126 -19.61 11.68 41.04
C ILE A 126 -20.56 11.46 42.21
#